data_AF-A0A3D1DPX8-F1
#
_entry.id   AF-A0A3D1DPX8-F1
#
_cell.length_a   1.000
_cell.length_b   1.000
_cell.length_c   1.000
_cell.angle_alpha   90.00
_cell.angle_beta   90.00
_cell.angle_gamma   90.00
#
_symmetry.space_group_name_H-M   'P 1'
#
loop_
_entity.id
_entity.type
_entity.pdbx_description
1 polymer ?
#
loop_
_entity_poly.entity_id
_entity_poly.type
_entity_poly.pdbx_seq_one_letter_code
_entity_poly.pdbx_strand_id
1 'polypeptide(L)'
;MVNRLLKPVASRLGWLVLGIAIGGGVSWAWPSQTAVAFSSDRNDKFAVTTAMTGPTSEAVFVLDFLTGQIRGFSLNRTANQYMWIYSRSIAQDFGVDPNKPARYAMISGLAQPQGRGGAAYAPSYIYVAELSTGRVQPYAIPFRNQRGSTPTQLIPVPGLQFAFAEPRETE
;
A
#
# COMPACT_ATOMS: atom_id res chain seq x y z
N MET A 1 -42.54 21.61 -49.02
CA MET A 1 -42.79 20.47 -48.11
C MET A 1 -41.54 19.96 -47.36
N VAL A 2 -40.32 20.37 -47.73
CA VAL A 2 -39.05 19.88 -47.16
C VAL A 2 -38.73 20.42 -45.75
N ASN A 3 -39.15 21.65 -45.41
CA ASN A 3 -38.83 22.31 -44.13
C ASN A 3 -39.48 21.70 -42.86
N ARG A 4 -40.42 20.76 -42.99
CA ARG A 4 -41.12 20.16 -41.83
C ARG A 4 -40.42 18.91 -41.29
N LEU A 5 -39.60 18.24 -42.12
CA LEU A 5 -38.85 17.02 -41.77
C LEU A 5 -37.45 17.31 -41.18
N LEU A 6 -36.87 18.48 -41.47
CA LEU A 6 -35.53 18.88 -40.99
C LEU A 6 -35.53 19.39 -39.54
N LYS A 7 -36.65 19.91 -39.04
CA LYS A 7 -36.78 20.42 -37.66
C LYS A 7 -36.50 19.37 -36.57
N PRO A 8 -37.05 18.14 -36.62
CA PRO A 8 -36.75 17.14 -35.60
C PRO A 8 -35.29 16.66 -35.65
N VAL A 9 -34.67 16.59 -36.85
CA VAL A 9 -33.26 16.20 -36.99
C VAL A 9 -32.35 17.30 -36.43
N ALA A 10 -32.61 18.57 -36.72
CA ALA A 10 -31.87 19.70 -36.17
C ALA A 10 -32.00 19.79 -34.63
N SER A 11 -33.19 19.51 -34.09
CA SER A 11 -33.41 19.45 -32.64
C SER A 11 -32.64 18.30 -31.99
N ARG A 12 -32.63 17.10 -32.60
CA ARG A 12 -31.86 15.95 -32.11
C ARG A 12 -30.36 16.20 -32.15
N LEU A 13 -29.86 16.84 -33.22
CA LEU A 13 -28.45 17.20 -33.35
C LEU A 13 -28.05 18.24 -32.29
N GLY A 14 -28.92 19.22 -32.01
CA GLY A 14 -28.70 20.22 -30.96
C GLY A 14 -28.60 19.58 -29.57
N TRP A 15 -29.49 18.63 -29.25
CA TRP A 15 -29.42 17.87 -28.00
C TRP A 15 -28.17 17.00 -27.89
N LEU A 16 -27.72 16.42 -29.01
CA LEU A 16 -26.47 15.65 -29.04
C LEU A 16 -25.25 16.54 -28.75
N VAL A 17 -25.15 17.70 -29.41
CA VAL A 17 -24.05 18.65 -29.20
C VAL A 17 -24.03 19.16 -27.76
N LEU A 18 -25.20 19.49 -27.20
CA LEU A 18 -25.33 19.91 -25.82
C LEU A 18 -24.89 18.80 -24.85
N GLY A 19 -25.30 17.56 -25.11
CA GLY A 19 -24.89 16.40 -24.32
C GLY A 19 -23.38 16.15 -24.35
N ILE A 20 -22.75 16.29 -25.52
CA ILE A 20 -21.28 16.17 -25.66
C ILE A 20 -20.57 17.30 -24.91
N ALA A 21 -21.05 18.53 -25.01
CA ALA A 21 -20.44 19.67 -24.31
C ALA A 21 -20.51 19.51 -22.78
N ILE A 22 -21.67 19.06 -22.26
CA ILE A 22 -21.85 18.78 -20.84
C ILE A 22 -20.97 17.59 -20.42
N GLY A 23 -20.98 16.50 -21.18
CA GLY A 23 -20.18 15.31 -20.88
C GLY A 23 -18.67 15.61 -20.88
N GLY A 24 -18.19 16.40 -21.83
CA GLY A 24 -16.81 16.87 -21.88
C GLY A 24 -16.46 17.76 -20.69
N GLY A 25 -17.35 18.69 -20.32
CA GLY A 25 -17.17 19.55 -19.15
C GLY A 25 -17.09 18.77 -17.84
N VAL A 26 -17.98 17.78 -17.66
CA VAL A 26 -17.99 16.89 -16.50
C VAL A 26 -16.73 16.03 -16.45
N SER A 27 -16.30 15.48 -17.60
CA SER A 27 -15.07 14.68 -17.67
C SER A 27 -13.82 15.50 -17.35
N TRP A 28 -13.80 16.78 -17.71
CA TRP A 28 -12.68 17.68 -17.43
C TRP A 28 -12.63 18.09 -15.95
N ALA A 29 -13.79 18.31 -15.33
CA ALA A 29 -13.90 18.64 -13.91
C ALA A 29 -13.78 17.41 -12.98
N TRP A 30 -13.76 16.19 -13.54
CA TRP A 30 -13.70 14.97 -12.73
C TRP A 30 -12.32 14.82 -12.08
N PRO A 31 -12.25 14.60 -10.75
CA PRO A 31 -10.98 14.36 -10.08
C PRO A 31 -10.28 13.12 -10.67
N SER A 32 -9.04 13.29 -11.16
CA SER A 32 -8.23 12.13 -11.54
C SER A 32 -7.72 11.45 -10.28
N GLN A 33 -7.99 10.15 -10.15
CA GLN A 33 -7.43 9.34 -9.09
C GLN A 33 -6.02 8.91 -9.50
N THR A 34 -5.03 9.16 -8.63
CA THR A 34 -3.67 8.64 -8.86
C THR A 34 -3.73 7.12 -8.85
N ALA A 35 -3.38 6.49 -9.96
CA ALA A 35 -3.17 5.05 -10.01
C ALA A 35 -1.93 4.73 -9.18
N VAL A 36 -2.10 3.87 -8.18
CA VAL A 36 -1.05 3.43 -7.27
C VAL A 36 -0.88 1.94 -7.48
N ALA A 37 0.35 1.53 -7.77
CA ALA A 37 0.69 0.14 -7.98
C ALA A 37 1.67 -0.27 -6.90
N PHE A 38 1.30 -1.27 -6.11
CA PHE A 38 2.22 -1.93 -5.21
C PHE A 38 2.90 -3.06 -5.98
N SER A 39 4.22 -3.15 -5.86
CA SER A 39 4.97 -4.30 -6.35
C SER A 39 5.46 -5.11 -5.17
N SER A 40 5.36 -6.43 -5.26
CA SER A 40 5.95 -7.35 -4.28
C SER A 40 6.69 -8.45 -5.01
N ASP A 41 7.86 -8.81 -4.51
CA ASP A 41 8.68 -9.93 -5.00
C ASP A 41 9.33 -10.63 -3.81
N ARG A 42 9.76 -11.89 -3.99
CA ARG A 42 10.40 -12.67 -2.92
C ARG A 42 11.38 -13.70 -3.46
N ASN A 43 12.31 -14.08 -2.60
CA ASN A 43 13.01 -15.36 -2.69
C ASN A 43 12.85 -16.15 -1.37
N ASP A 44 13.66 -17.19 -1.19
CA ASP A 44 13.60 -18.08 -0.02
C ASP A 44 14.08 -17.46 1.30
N LYS A 45 14.73 -16.30 1.26
CA LYS A 45 15.36 -15.61 2.40
C LYS A 45 14.80 -14.21 2.64
N PHE A 46 14.31 -13.55 1.60
CA PHE A 46 13.83 -12.18 1.67
C PHE A 46 12.52 -12.00 0.90
N ALA A 47 11.66 -11.14 1.42
CA ALA A 47 10.57 -10.55 0.66
C ALA A 47 10.79 -9.04 0.53
N VAL A 48 10.36 -8.48 -0.58
CA VAL A 48 10.37 -7.04 -0.84
C VAL A 48 8.98 -6.58 -1.29
N THR A 49 8.57 -5.41 -0.82
CA THR A 49 7.34 -4.76 -1.28
C THR A 49 7.51 -3.24 -1.32
N THR A 50 6.88 -2.57 -2.28
CA THR A 50 6.78 -1.11 -2.27
C THR A 50 5.49 -0.68 -1.59
N ALA A 51 5.51 0.43 -0.85
CA ALA A 51 4.29 1.00 -0.28
C ALA A 51 4.36 2.52 -0.24
N MET A 52 3.21 3.16 -0.46
CA MET A 52 3.10 4.60 -0.29
C MET A 52 3.30 4.94 1.18
N THR A 53 4.18 5.89 1.45
CA THR A 53 4.46 6.39 2.80
C THR A 53 3.85 7.76 3.05
N GLY A 54 3.35 8.41 2.01
CA GLY A 54 2.72 9.73 2.05
C GLY A 54 2.07 10.06 0.70
N PRO A 55 1.54 11.28 0.52
CA PRO A 55 0.80 11.65 -0.70
C PRO A 55 1.62 11.55 -1.99
N THR A 56 2.93 11.76 -1.91
CA THR A 56 3.83 11.76 -3.08
C THR A 56 5.11 10.94 -2.83
N SER A 57 5.17 10.19 -1.73
CA SER A 57 6.35 9.43 -1.31
C SER A 57 6.05 7.93 -1.23
N GLU A 58 7.03 7.13 -1.67
CA GLU A 58 7.01 5.68 -1.62
C GLU A 58 8.26 5.20 -0.89
N ALA A 59 8.16 4.07 -0.20
CA ALA A 59 9.29 3.36 0.36
C ALA A 59 9.30 1.90 -0.10
N VAL A 60 10.49 1.33 -0.14
CA VAL A 60 10.72 -0.10 -0.31
C VAL A 60 10.86 -0.73 1.07
N PHE A 61 10.14 -1.81 1.33
CA PHE A 61 10.22 -2.60 2.55
C PHE A 61 10.85 -3.95 2.24
N VAL A 62 11.81 -4.35 3.05
CA VAL A 62 12.49 -5.64 2.96
C VAL A 62 12.28 -6.38 4.27
N LEU A 63 11.79 -7.61 4.19
CA LEU A 63 11.65 -8.54 5.30
C LEU A 63 12.71 -9.62 5.17
N ASP A 64 13.56 -9.74 6.20
CA ASP A 64 14.52 -10.84 6.34
C ASP A 64 13.86 -12.02 7.06
N PHE A 65 13.82 -13.17 6.40
CA PHE A 65 13.18 -14.37 6.95
C PHE A 65 14.01 -15.05 8.03
N LEU A 66 15.33 -14.82 8.05
CA LEU A 66 16.20 -15.39 9.08
C LEU A 66 15.97 -14.70 10.43
N THR A 67 15.92 -13.37 10.43
CA THR A 67 15.81 -12.58 11.67
C THR A 67 14.39 -12.13 11.99
N GLY A 68 13.47 -12.24 11.02
CA GLY A 68 12.12 -11.66 11.10
C GLY A 68 12.14 -10.14 11.23
N GLN A 69 13.23 -9.46 10.83
CA GLN A 69 13.30 -8.00 10.85
C GLN A 69 12.79 -7.44 9.53
N ILE A 70 11.86 -6.49 9.62
CA ILE A 70 11.48 -5.66 8.49
C ILE A 70 12.18 -4.31 8.56
N ARG A 71 12.64 -3.82 7.40
CA ARG A 71 13.26 -2.50 7.23
C ARG A 71 12.64 -1.79 6.05
N GLY A 72 12.28 -0.52 6.23
CA GLY A 72 11.72 0.33 5.19
C GLY A 72 12.66 1.47 4.82
N PHE A 73 12.86 1.64 3.52
CA PHE A 73 13.76 2.61 2.91
C PHE A 73 12.98 3.57 2.01
N SER A 74 12.97 4.85 2.35
CA SER A 74 12.36 5.88 1.51
C SER A 74 13.42 6.56 0.66
N LEU A 75 13.12 6.82 -0.61
CA LEU A 75 13.99 7.62 -1.46
C LEU A 75 13.90 9.10 -1.06
N ASN A 76 15.02 9.69 -0.66
CA ASN A 76 15.15 11.13 -0.56
C ASN A 76 15.39 11.68 -1.97
N ARG A 77 14.37 12.30 -2.56
CA ARG A 77 14.43 12.84 -3.93
C ARG A 77 15.40 14.00 -4.09
N THR A 78 15.62 14.79 -3.04
CA THR A 78 16.56 15.93 -3.09
C THR A 78 18.01 15.46 -3.05
N ALA A 79 18.31 14.47 -2.20
CA ALA A 79 19.65 13.89 -2.09
C ALA A 79 19.92 12.73 -3.08
N ASN A 80 18.88 12.27 -3.78
CA ASN A 80 18.88 11.09 -4.65
C ASN A 80 19.46 9.83 -3.97
N GLN A 81 19.11 9.59 -2.72
CA GLN A 81 19.61 8.48 -1.90
C GLN A 81 18.50 7.82 -1.09
N TYR A 82 18.56 6.50 -0.95
CA TYR A 82 17.69 5.78 -0.04
C TYR A 82 18.12 5.97 1.41
N MET A 83 17.14 6.21 2.27
CA MET A 83 17.36 6.35 3.70
C MET A 83 16.56 5.30 4.43
N TRP A 84 17.16 4.68 5.44
CA TRP A 84 16.45 3.78 6.34
C TRP A 84 15.60 4.58 7.32
N ILE A 85 14.28 4.45 7.22
CA ILE A 85 13.34 5.27 8.01
C ILE A 85 12.39 4.40 8.84
N TYR A 86 12.20 3.13 8.49
CA TYR A 86 11.24 2.26 9.19
C TYR A 86 11.85 0.95 9.65
N SER A 87 11.46 0.47 10.82
CA SER A 87 11.81 -0.88 11.28
C SER A 87 10.75 -1.52 12.15
N ARG A 88 10.75 -2.85 12.23
CA ARG A 88 9.98 -3.64 13.19
C ARG A 88 10.53 -5.06 13.28
N SER A 89 10.41 -5.67 14.46
CA SER A 89 10.68 -7.09 14.67
C SER A 89 9.39 -7.90 14.53
N ILE A 90 9.18 -8.52 13.37
CA ILE A 90 8.02 -9.39 13.10
C ILE A 90 8.10 -10.67 13.92
N ALA A 91 9.30 -11.26 14.01
CA ALA A 91 9.55 -12.44 14.83
C ALA A 91 9.09 -12.23 16.28
N GLN A 92 9.40 -11.07 16.86
CA GLN A 92 8.98 -10.72 18.22
C GLN A 92 7.45 -10.57 18.32
N ASP A 93 6.82 -9.91 17.36
CA ASP A 93 5.36 -9.69 17.38
C ASP A 93 4.58 -11.01 17.27
N PHE A 94 5.12 -11.96 16.54
CA PHE A 94 4.47 -13.25 16.31
C PHE A 94 4.85 -14.31 17.34
N GLY A 95 5.84 -14.03 18.19
CA GLY A 95 6.36 -14.99 19.16
C GLY A 95 7.05 -16.18 18.48
N VAL A 96 7.76 -15.91 17.38
CA VAL A 96 8.51 -16.92 16.65
C VAL A 96 9.65 -17.44 17.51
N ASP A 97 9.78 -18.76 17.58
CA ASP A 97 10.91 -19.41 18.24
C ASP A 97 12.19 -19.13 17.44
N PRO A 98 13.20 -18.44 18.03
CA PRO A 98 14.42 -18.09 17.32
C PRO A 98 15.23 -19.31 16.88
N ASN A 99 14.95 -20.51 17.42
CA ASN A 99 15.64 -21.75 17.06
C ASN A 99 14.94 -22.51 15.93
N LYS A 100 13.79 -22.05 15.44
CA LYS A 100 13.04 -22.72 14.37
C LYS A 100 12.99 -21.82 13.13
N PRO A 101 13.18 -22.39 11.92
CA PRO A 101 13.05 -21.62 10.71
C PRO A 101 11.61 -21.10 10.59
N ALA A 102 11.47 -19.78 10.48
CA ALA A 102 10.19 -19.13 10.23
C ALA A 102 10.02 -18.89 8.74
N ARG A 103 8.78 -19.05 8.27
CA ARG A 103 8.40 -18.80 6.88
C ARG A 103 7.48 -17.59 6.89
N TYR A 104 7.81 -16.58 6.10
CA TYR A 104 7.01 -15.36 6.04
C TYR A 104 6.48 -15.11 4.63
N ALA A 105 5.33 -14.45 4.57
CA ALA A 105 4.87 -13.77 3.37
C ALA A 105 4.64 -12.29 3.69
N MET A 106 4.93 -11.41 2.73
CA MET A 106 4.76 -9.98 2.88
C MET A 106 4.15 -9.39 1.62
N ILE A 107 3.15 -8.55 1.79
CA ILE A 107 2.59 -7.69 0.75
C ILE A 107 2.30 -6.32 1.33
N SER A 108 2.15 -5.32 0.47
CA SER A 108 1.58 -4.03 0.83
C SER A 108 0.19 -3.86 0.21
N GLY A 109 -0.59 -2.94 0.77
CA GLY A 109 -1.89 -2.60 0.22
C GLY A 109 -2.39 -1.26 0.72
N LEU A 110 -3.39 -0.72 0.02
CA LEU A 110 -4.04 0.53 0.39
C LEU A 110 -4.66 0.42 1.79
N ALA A 111 -4.50 1.49 2.56
CA ALA A 111 -5.15 1.67 3.84
C ALA A 111 -5.59 3.13 3.97
N GLN A 112 -6.65 3.37 4.72
CA GLN A 112 -7.10 4.72 5.07
C GLN A 112 -7.09 4.87 6.59
N PRO A 113 -5.91 4.88 7.25
CA PRO A 113 -5.85 4.86 8.70
C PRO A 113 -6.34 6.22 9.21
N GLN A 114 -7.33 6.21 10.10
CA GLN A 114 -7.75 7.43 10.77
C GLN A 114 -6.66 7.84 11.77
N GLY A 115 -6.06 9.01 11.55
CA GLY A 115 -5.16 9.62 12.53
C GLY A 115 -5.89 9.89 13.84
N ARG A 116 -5.29 9.50 14.97
CA ARG A 116 -5.79 9.81 16.33
C ARG A 116 -4.70 10.56 17.09
N GLY A 117 -5.06 11.64 17.78
CA GLY A 117 -4.12 12.40 18.64
C GLY A 117 -2.96 13.07 17.89
N GLY A 118 -3.17 13.53 16.65
CA GLY A 118 -2.13 14.19 15.84
C GLY A 118 -1.15 13.24 15.15
N ALA A 119 -1.28 11.92 15.33
CA ALA A 119 -0.54 10.94 14.55
C ALA A 119 -1.09 10.86 13.12
N ALA A 120 -0.23 11.17 12.14
CA ALA A 120 -0.53 10.95 10.73
C ALA A 120 0.01 9.57 10.31
N TYR A 121 -0.71 8.91 9.40
CA TYR A 121 -0.33 7.62 8.86
C TYR A 121 -0.29 7.67 7.34
N ALA A 122 0.53 6.81 6.76
CA ALA A 122 0.56 6.62 5.32
C ALA A 122 -0.75 5.99 4.81
N PRO A 123 -1.10 6.19 3.53
CA PRO A 123 -2.26 5.55 2.91
C PRO A 123 -2.00 4.07 2.55
N SER A 124 -1.22 3.36 3.35
CA SER A 124 -0.84 1.97 3.09
C SER A 124 -0.51 1.24 4.38
N TYR A 125 -0.75 -0.07 4.36
CA TYR A 125 -0.25 -1.02 5.34
C TYR A 125 0.72 -2.00 4.71
N ILE A 126 1.63 -2.52 5.53
CA ILE A 126 2.38 -3.73 5.22
C ILE A 126 1.69 -4.89 5.93
N TYR A 127 1.24 -5.89 5.18
CA TYR A 127 0.66 -7.10 5.70
C TYR A 127 1.74 -8.16 5.75
N VAL A 128 2.00 -8.70 6.93
CA VAL A 128 2.97 -9.78 7.11
C VAL A 128 2.25 -10.99 7.65
N ALA A 129 2.51 -12.15 7.05
CA ALA A 129 2.04 -13.45 7.49
C ALA A 129 3.23 -14.30 7.93
N GLU A 130 3.07 -15.09 8.99
CA GLU A 130 3.97 -16.19 9.30
C GLU A 130 3.27 -17.51 9.02
N LEU A 131 3.83 -18.22 8.05
CA LEU A 131 3.21 -19.32 7.32
C LEU A 131 3.08 -20.58 8.18
N SER A 132 3.97 -20.79 9.15
CA SER A 132 3.92 -21.97 10.02
C SER A 132 2.83 -21.91 11.09
N THR A 133 2.49 -20.71 11.57
CA THR A 133 1.51 -20.54 12.66
C THR A 133 0.14 -20.17 12.18
N GLY A 134 -0.03 -19.57 11.02
CA GLY A 134 -1.33 -19.01 10.68
C GLY A 134 -1.51 -17.52 10.95
N ARG A 135 -0.51 -16.83 11.50
CA ARG A 135 -0.70 -15.45 11.97
C ARG A 135 -0.49 -14.45 10.85
N VAL A 136 -1.40 -13.48 10.72
CA VAL A 136 -1.28 -12.35 9.80
C VAL A 136 -1.50 -11.07 10.57
N GLN A 137 -0.61 -10.11 10.40
CA GLN A 137 -0.72 -8.81 11.05
C GLN A 137 -0.46 -7.69 10.04
N PRO A 138 -1.39 -6.73 9.93
CA PRO A 138 -1.13 -5.47 9.28
C PRO A 138 -0.28 -4.54 10.16
N TYR A 139 0.59 -3.78 9.50
CA TYR A 139 1.45 -2.78 10.10
C TYR A 139 1.17 -1.41 9.50
N ALA A 140 0.73 -0.48 10.35
CA ALA A 140 0.59 0.92 10.00
C ALA A 140 1.95 1.59 9.86
N ILE A 141 2.09 2.37 8.80
CA ILE A 141 3.29 3.17 8.53
C ILE A 141 3.05 4.59 9.08
N PRO A 142 3.77 5.03 10.12
CA PRO A 142 3.64 6.40 10.60
C PRO A 142 4.14 7.39 9.55
N PHE A 143 3.37 8.43 9.28
CA PHE A 143 3.77 9.52 8.40
C PHE A 143 4.37 10.66 9.21
N ARG A 144 5.54 11.16 8.79
CA ARG A 144 6.18 12.34 9.40
C ARG A 144 6.74 13.25 8.32
N ASN A 145 6.43 14.54 8.44
CA ASN A 145 7.00 15.59 7.59
C ASN A 145 8.42 16.00 8.00
N GLN A 146 8.81 15.71 9.25
CA GLN A 146 10.13 16.07 9.78
C GLN A 146 11.03 14.84 9.94
N ARG A 147 12.27 14.99 9.45
CA ARG A 147 13.32 13.97 9.45
C ARG A 147 13.83 13.72 10.88
N GLY A 148 13.81 12.47 11.33
CA GLY A 148 14.50 12.00 12.55
C GLY A 148 15.76 11.20 12.21
N SER A 149 16.69 11.09 13.15
CA SER A 149 17.89 10.23 13.03
C SER A 149 17.62 8.77 13.38
N THR A 150 16.54 8.49 14.12
CA THR A 150 16.16 7.14 14.55
C THR A 150 15.11 6.55 13.60
N PRO A 151 15.27 5.29 13.16
CA PRO A 151 14.23 4.58 12.43
C PRO A 151 12.93 4.54 13.23
N THR A 152 11.84 4.93 12.57
CA THR A 152 10.50 4.93 13.12
C THR A 152 9.95 3.51 13.15
N GLN A 153 9.35 3.11 14.28
CA GLN A 153 8.76 1.79 14.39
C GLN A 153 7.45 1.71 13.59
N LEU A 154 7.27 0.61 12.84
CA LEU A 154 5.95 0.27 12.33
C LEU A 154 5.02 -0.09 13.49
N ILE A 155 3.75 0.27 13.34
CA ILE A 155 2.76 0.12 14.42
C ILE A 155 1.86 -1.07 14.07
N PRO A 156 1.80 -2.13 14.91
CA PRO A 156 0.92 -3.25 14.65
C PRO A 156 -0.54 -2.81 14.76
N VAL A 157 -1.35 -3.24 13.80
CA VAL A 157 -2.81 -3.04 13.73
C VAL A 157 -3.46 -4.41 13.89
N PRO A 158 -4.59 -4.57 14.61
CA PRO A 158 -5.17 -5.88 14.91
C PRO A 158 -5.11 -6.88 13.75
N GLY A 159 -4.47 -8.03 14.02
CA GLY A 159 -4.24 -9.09 13.05
C GLY A 159 -5.38 -10.11 12.99
N LEU A 160 -5.19 -11.09 12.12
CA LEU A 160 -6.07 -12.25 11.95
C LEU A 160 -5.26 -13.54 11.93
N GLN A 161 -5.98 -14.67 11.96
CA GLN A 161 -5.42 -16.00 11.94
C GLN A 161 -5.99 -16.78 10.74
N PHE A 162 -5.16 -17.31 9.85
CA PHE A 162 -5.58 -18.27 8.82
C PHE A 162 -5.66 -19.69 9.40
N ALA A 163 -6.54 -20.49 8.82
CA ALA A 163 -6.78 -21.87 9.22
C ALA A 163 -5.80 -22.89 8.61
N PHE A 164 -4.97 -22.47 7.64
CA PHE A 164 -4.09 -23.34 6.85
C PHE A 164 -2.60 -23.07 7.12
N ALA A 165 -2.02 -23.64 8.17
CA ALA A 165 -0.58 -23.54 8.41
C ALA A 165 0.22 -24.42 7.42
N GLU A 166 1.33 -23.90 6.88
CA GLU A 166 2.30 -24.72 6.17
C GLU A 166 2.97 -25.67 7.19
N PRO A 167 2.96 -27.00 6.97
CA PRO A 167 3.67 -27.92 7.83
C PRO A 167 5.15 -27.55 7.85
N ARG A 168 5.75 -27.42 9.04
CA ARG A 168 7.21 -27.31 9.12
C ARG A 168 7.80 -28.59 8.54
N GLU A 169 8.68 -28.46 7.56
CA GLU A 169 9.50 -29.60 7.11
C GLU A 169 10.19 -30.16 8.36
N THR A 170 9.82 -31.39 8.72
CA THR A 170 10.47 -32.12 9.81
C THR A 170 11.88 -32.45 9.36
N GLU A 171 12.87 -32.14 10.21
CA GLU A 171 14.26 -32.62 10.08
C GLU A 171 14.33 -34.13 9.83
#